data_AF-A0A484VZI3-F1
#
_entry.id   AF-A0A484VZI3-F1
#
_cell.length_a   1.000
_cell.length_b   1.000
_cell.length_c   1.000
_cell.angle_alpha   90.00
_cell.angle_beta   90.00
_cell.angle_gamma   90.00
#
_symmetry.space_group_name_H-M   'P 1'
#
loop_
_entity.id
_entity.type
_entity.pdbx_description
1 polymer ?
#
loop_
_entity_poly.entity_id
_entity_poly.type
_entity_poly.pdbx_seq_one_letter_code
_entity_poly.pdbx_strand_id
1 'polypeptide(L)'
;MAHGDNRERYYRVSFREVPTRNLTKRSPSGGEVSTEPVVVMDTILVVRPRQVQFKWSFDQVTGTVSNTGNTWFKLLIKPGCDSTEEEGDAWYLRPGDVVHQPELRQPGNHYLVYNDKFIKISDSCPAKPPSAD
;
A
#
# COMPACT_ATOMS: atom_id res chain seq x y z
N MET A 1 -1.69 28.19 19.17
CA MET A 1 -1.38 28.22 17.73
C MET A 1 -0.66 26.92 17.39
N ALA A 2 -1.29 26.01 16.66
CA ALA A 2 -0.65 24.74 16.30
C ALA A 2 0.27 24.98 15.10
N HIS A 3 1.58 24.81 15.29
CA HIS A 3 2.57 24.87 14.22
C HIS A 3 2.15 23.94 13.05
N GLY A 4 2.23 24.47 11.83
CA GLY A 4 1.90 23.77 10.60
C GLY A 4 2.85 22.60 10.37
N ASP A 5 2.33 21.38 10.46
CA ASP A 5 3.09 20.17 10.19
C ASP A 5 2.92 19.77 8.72
N ASN A 6 4.02 19.77 7.96
CA ASN A 6 4.06 19.53 6.52
C ASN A 6 4.77 18.21 6.15
N ARG A 7 5.07 17.36 7.13
CA ARG A 7 5.88 16.14 6.94
C ARG A 7 5.09 14.88 7.27
N GLU A 8 5.13 13.91 6.37
CA GLU A 8 4.65 12.56 6.62
C GLU A 8 5.66 11.77 7.46
N ARG A 9 5.17 10.94 8.39
CA ARG A 9 6.01 10.13 9.28
C ARG A 9 5.57 8.67 9.24
N TYR A 10 6.55 7.78 9.27
CA TYR A 10 6.35 6.34 9.22
C TYR A 10 6.91 5.73 10.50
N TYR A 11 6.11 4.89 11.14
CA TYR A 11 6.49 4.18 12.34
C TYR A 11 6.28 2.69 12.10
N ARG A 12 7.24 1.89 12.58
CA ARG A 12 7.02 0.46 12.74
C ARG A 12 6.42 0.23 14.12
N VAL A 13 5.26 -0.41 14.17
CA VAL A 13 4.60 -0.82 15.41
C VAL A 13 4.77 -2.33 15.51
N SER A 14 5.45 -2.79 16.56
CA SER A 14 5.73 -4.20 16.79
C SER A 14 4.90 -4.71 17.95
N PHE A 15 4.09 -5.73 17.69
CA PHE A 15 3.35 -6.46 18.71
C PHE A 15 4.15 -7.71 19.06
N ARG A 16 4.63 -7.79 20.30
CA ARG A 16 5.37 -8.94 20.80
C ARG A 16 4.50 -9.74 21.75
N GLU A 17 4.14 -10.95 21.35
CA GLU A 17 3.50 -11.92 22.22
C GLU A 17 4.58 -12.69 22.99
N VAL A 18 4.60 -12.51 24.31
CA VAL A 18 5.53 -13.19 25.21
C VAL A 18 4.74 -14.27 25.95
N PRO A 19 5.13 -15.56 25.83
CA PRO A 19 4.42 -16.64 26.49
C PRO A 19 4.57 -16.51 28.01
N THR A 20 3.51 -16.84 28.76
CA THR A 20 3.51 -16.80 30.22
C THR A 20 4.08 -18.07 30.85
N ARG A 21 4.32 -19.11 30.06
CA ARG A 21 4.86 -20.41 30.48
C ARG A 21 5.72 -21.03 29.38
N ASN A 22 6.70 -21.82 29.83
CA ASN A 22 7.62 -22.52 28.94
C ASN A 22 6.97 -23.77 28.38
N LEU A 23 7.27 -24.07 27.12
CA LEU A 23 6.98 -25.38 26.52
C LEU A 23 8.09 -26.33 26.92
N THR A 24 7.84 -27.20 27.91
CA THR A 24 8.77 -28.23 28.33
C THR A 24 8.43 -29.56 27.68
N LYS A 25 9.42 -30.22 27.09
CA LYS A 25 9.33 -31.61 26.61
C LYS A 25 10.44 -32.44 27.25
N ARG A 26 10.06 -33.56 27.86
CA ARG A 26 11.02 -34.56 28.36
C ARG A 26 11.38 -35.54 27.25
N SER A 27 12.67 -35.73 27.02
CA SER A 27 13.21 -36.79 26.18
C SER A 27 13.04 -38.15 26.88
N PRO A 28 12.78 -39.24 26.13
CA PRO A 28 12.79 -40.62 26.68
C PRO A 28 14.10 -41.00 27.38
N SER A 29 15.21 -40.34 27.03
CA SER A 29 16.55 -40.55 27.64
C SER A 29 16.82 -39.71 28.91
N GLY A 30 15.83 -39.00 29.44
CA GLY A 30 15.93 -38.28 30.71
C GLY A 30 16.34 -36.81 30.63
N GLY A 31 16.59 -36.26 29.43
CA GLY A 31 16.83 -34.82 29.24
C GLY A 31 15.54 -34.00 29.18
N GLU A 32 15.57 -32.74 29.64
CA GLU A 32 14.47 -31.79 29.54
C GLU A 32 14.83 -30.65 28.57
N VAL A 33 13.97 -30.41 27.58
CA VAL A 33 14.09 -29.27 26.66
C VAL A 33 12.98 -28.28 26.97
N SER A 34 13.35 -27.06 27.31
CA SER A 34 12.43 -25.93 27.53
C SER A 34 12.52 -24.96 26.36
N THR A 35 11.38 -24.55 25.81
CA THR A 35 11.30 -23.59 24.70
C THR A 35 10.33 -22.47 25.04
N GLU A 36 10.72 -21.24 24.72
CA GLU A 36 9.90 -20.02 24.89
C GLU A 36 9.71 -19.36 23.52
N PRO A 37 8.68 -19.77 22.75
CA PRO A 37 8.42 -19.16 21.44
C PRO A 37 7.84 -17.76 21.64
N VAL A 38 8.49 -16.76 21.05
CA VAL A 38 8.02 -15.37 21.04
C VAL A 38 7.58 -15.05 19.62
N VAL A 39 6.33 -14.59 19.47
CA VAL A 39 5.81 -14.12 18.18
C VAL A 39 5.93 -12.60 18.12
N VAL A 40 6.44 -12.08 16.99
CA VAL A 40 6.51 -10.64 16.73
C VAL A 40 5.77 -10.34 15.44
N MET A 41 4.77 -9.46 15.51
CA MET A 41 4.06 -8.93 14.35
C MET A 41 4.43 -7.48 14.15
N ASP A 42 5.01 -7.16 12.99
CA ASP A 42 5.34 -5.79 12.60
C ASP A 42 4.25 -5.22 11.67
N THR A 43 3.78 -4.01 11.97
CA THR A 43 2.92 -3.22 11.09
C THR A 43 3.49 -1.82 10.88
N ILE A 44 3.03 -1.12 9.85
CA ILE A 44 3.42 0.25 9.54
C ILE A 44 2.28 1.20 9.86
N LEU A 45 2.54 2.17 10.74
CA LEU A 45 1.66 3.31 11.00
C LEU A 45 2.17 4.52 10.23
N VAL A 46 1.32 5.09 9.38
CA VAL A 46 1.62 6.31 8.64
C VAL A 46 0.85 7.49 9.23
N VAL A 47 1.58 8.51 9.68
CA VAL A 47 1.01 9.78 10.17
C VAL A 47 1.15 10.81 9.06
N ARG A 48 0.02 11.23 8.49
CA ARG A 48 -0.01 12.22 7.41
C ARG A 48 0.29 13.63 7.93
N PRO A 49 0.82 14.53 7.07
CA PRO A 49 0.96 15.95 7.40
C PRO A 49 -0.39 16.56 7.78
N ARG A 50 -0.39 17.57 8.65
CA ARG A 50 -1.59 18.39 8.90
C ARG A 50 -1.90 19.30 7.71
N GLN A 51 -0.87 19.77 7.03
CA GLN A 51 -0.97 20.56 5.81
C GLN A 51 -0.70 19.67 4.60
N VAL A 52 -1.74 19.00 4.13
CA VAL A 52 -1.61 18.02 3.05
C VAL A 52 -1.52 18.69 1.68
N GLN A 53 -0.55 18.24 0.90
CA GLN A 53 -0.37 18.51 -0.51
C GLN A 53 -0.43 17.18 -1.26
N PHE A 54 -1.64 16.77 -1.63
CA PHE A 54 -1.84 15.61 -2.49
C PHE A 54 -1.58 16.02 -3.94
N LYS A 55 -0.39 15.70 -4.45
CA LYS A 55 0.07 16.03 -5.81
C LYS A 55 0.75 14.81 -6.41
N TRP A 56 0.55 14.64 -7.70
CA TRP A 56 1.10 13.54 -8.47
C TRP A 56 1.27 13.98 -9.93
N SER A 57 2.07 13.22 -10.68
CA SER A 57 2.21 13.38 -12.12
C SER A 57 2.16 12.02 -12.79
N PHE A 58 1.61 11.98 -14.01
CA PHE A 58 1.57 10.80 -14.84
C PHE A 58 2.15 11.11 -16.22
N ASP A 59 3.11 10.29 -16.63
CA ASP A 59 3.67 10.28 -17.98
C ASP A 59 3.31 8.96 -18.65
N GLN A 60 2.37 8.99 -19.60
CA GLN A 60 1.93 7.81 -20.33
C GLN A 60 2.99 7.31 -21.31
N VAL A 61 3.83 8.18 -21.88
CA VAL A 61 4.84 7.79 -22.86
C VAL A 61 5.88 6.91 -22.18
N THR A 62 6.34 7.32 -21.00
CA THR A 62 7.27 6.51 -20.21
C THR A 62 6.54 5.43 -19.41
N GLY A 63 5.26 5.60 -19.09
CA GLY A 63 4.52 4.69 -18.21
C GLY A 63 4.91 4.89 -16.75
N THR A 64 4.94 6.15 -16.30
CA THR A 64 5.48 6.53 -14.99
C THR A 64 4.46 7.34 -14.20
N VAL A 65 4.27 6.97 -12.94
CA VAL A 65 3.51 7.76 -11.94
C VAL A 65 4.47 8.20 -10.84
N SER A 66 4.47 9.49 -10.53
CA SER A 66 5.33 10.07 -9.48
C SER A 66 4.49 10.73 -8.41
N ASN A 67 4.85 10.52 -7.14
CA ASN A 67 4.29 11.28 -6.03
C ASN A 67 5.09 12.57 -5.83
N THR A 68 4.54 13.68 -6.32
CA THR A 68 5.13 15.03 -6.20
C THR A 68 4.58 15.83 -5.01
N GLY A 69 3.77 15.17 -4.17
CA GLY A 69 3.14 15.72 -2.98
C GLY A 69 3.94 15.46 -1.70
N ASN A 70 3.28 15.65 -0.55
CA ASN A 70 3.87 15.40 0.77
C ASN A 70 3.12 14.34 1.59
N THR A 71 2.20 13.60 0.96
CA THR A 71 1.45 12.50 1.56
C THR A 71 1.50 11.26 0.67
N TRP A 72 1.45 10.06 1.25
CA TRP A 72 1.37 8.84 0.47
C TRP A 72 0.00 8.66 -0.21
N PHE A 73 -0.01 7.87 -1.29
CA PHE A 73 -1.22 7.32 -1.90
C PHE A 73 -0.95 5.92 -2.47
N LYS A 74 -2.02 5.17 -2.74
CA LYS A 74 -1.91 3.87 -3.41
C LYS A 74 -2.16 4.04 -4.91
N LEU A 75 -1.31 3.47 -5.74
CA LEU A 75 -1.53 3.31 -7.17
C LEU A 75 -2.08 1.90 -7.41
N LEU A 76 -3.18 1.81 -8.15
CA LEU A 76 -3.78 0.58 -8.63
C LEU A 76 -3.67 0.55 -10.15
N ILE A 77 -3.03 -0.46 -10.69
CA ILE A 77 -2.90 -0.67 -12.13
C ILE A 77 -3.63 -1.95 -12.46
N LYS A 78 -4.63 -1.85 -13.32
CA LYS A 78 -5.32 -3.02 -13.81
C LYS A 78 -4.84 -3.38 -15.21
N PRO A 79 -4.73 -4.67 -15.56
CA PRO A 79 -4.13 -5.11 -16.82
C PRO A 79 -4.95 -4.73 -18.08
N GLY A 80 -6.21 -4.31 -17.94
CA GLY A 80 -7.05 -3.88 -19.07
C GLY A 80 -8.38 -3.28 -18.64
N CYS A 81 -9.19 -2.84 -19.62
CA CYS A 81 -10.46 -2.17 -19.35
C CYS A 81 -11.56 -3.08 -18.77
N ASP A 82 -11.52 -4.38 -19.07
CA ASP A 82 -12.52 -5.36 -18.63
C ASP A 82 -12.10 -6.17 -17.40
N SER A 83 -10.96 -5.81 -16.80
CA SER A 83 -10.38 -6.51 -15.66
C SER A 83 -11.19 -6.34 -14.37
N THR A 84 -11.19 -7.40 -13.56
CA THR A 84 -11.83 -7.40 -12.24
C THR A 84 -11.04 -6.55 -11.23
N GLU A 85 -11.57 -6.33 -10.03
CA GLU A 85 -10.81 -5.62 -8.97
C GLU A 85 -9.64 -6.44 -8.43
N GLU A 86 -9.74 -7.77 -8.47
CA GLU A 86 -8.77 -8.71 -7.91
C GLU A 86 -7.53 -8.90 -8.80
N GLU A 87 -7.64 -8.58 -10.09
CA GLU A 87 -6.56 -8.68 -11.09
C GLU A 87 -5.62 -7.47 -11.09
N GLY A 88 -5.87 -6.47 -10.25
CA GLY A 88 -5.08 -5.24 -10.20
C GLY A 88 -3.88 -5.34 -9.27
N ASP A 89 -2.71 -4.90 -9.75
CA ASP A 89 -1.54 -4.73 -8.91
C ASP A 89 -1.58 -3.40 -8.15
N ALA A 90 -0.92 -3.38 -6.99
CA ALA A 90 -0.96 -2.26 -6.05
C ALA A 90 0.43 -1.80 -5.60
N TRP A 91 0.66 -0.49 -5.64
CA TRP A 91 1.86 0.15 -5.11
C TRP A 91 1.50 1.25 -4.12
N TYR A 92 2.29 1.39 -3.06
CA TYR A 92 2.19 2.51 -2.12
C TYR A 92 3.30 3.52 -2.43
N LEU A 93 2.93 4.70 -2.93
CA LEU A 93 3.90 5.74 -3.29
C LEU A 93 3.99 6.75 -2.16
N ARG A 94 5.15 6.82 -1.51
CA ARG A 94 5.49 7.87 -0.54
C ARG A 94 5.92 9.15 -1.27
N PRO A 95 6.00 10.29 -0.58
CA PRO A 95 6.53 11.52 -1.17
C PRO A 95 7.88 11.31 -1.85
N GLY A 96 7.97 11.64 -3.14
CA GLY A 96 9.16 11.47 -3.96
C GLY A 96 9.33 10.09 -4.61
N ASP A 97 8.52 9.09 -4.26
CA ASP A 97 8.56 7.79 -4.92
C ASP A 97 8.04 7.91 -6.37
N VAL A 98 8.63 7.10 -7.25
CA VAL A 98 8.31 7.01 -8.68
C VAL A 98 8.10 5.55 -9.03
N VAL A 99 6.96 5.24 -9.65
CA VAL A 99 6.64 3.90 -10.15
C VAL A 99 6.66 3.94 -11.67
N HIS A 100 7.39 2.99 -12.27
CA HIS A 100 7.43 2.77 -13.70
C HIS A 100 6.84 1.40 -14.01
N GLN A 101 5.79 1.35 -14.83
CA GLN A 101 5.15 0.09 -15.23
C GLN A 101 4.76 0.16 -16.72
N PRO A 102 5.11 -0.85 -17.54
CA PRO A 102 4.74 -0.89 -18.96
C PRO A 102 3.24 -0.77 -19.23
N GLU A 103 2.41 -1.31 -18.35
CA GLU A 103 0.95 -1.33 -18.42
C GLU A 103 0.36 0.09 -18.36
N LEU A 104 1.05 1.03 -17.71
CA LEU A 104 0.65 2.42 -17.65
C LEU A 104 0.74 3.13 -19.02
N ARG A 105 1.45 2.55 -19.99
CA ARG A 105 1.50 3.08 -21.36
C ARG A 105 0.26 2.69 -22.16
N GLN A 106 -0.40 1.60 -21.76
CA GLN A 106 -1.55 1.03 -22.44
C GLN A 106 -2.87 1.58 -21.87
N PRO A 107 -3.94 1.59 -22.68
CA PRO A 107 -5.29 1.85 -22.18
C PRO A 107 -5.66 0.88 -21.06
N GLY A 108 -6.17 1.39 -19.95
CA GLY A 108 -6.46 0.59 -18.78
C GLY A 108 -7.12 1.37 -17.65
N ASN A 109 -7.76 0.63 -16.77
CA ASN A 109 -8.43 1.18 -15.59
C ASN A 109 -7.41 1.38 -14.46
N HIS A 110 -6.68 2.49 -14.51
CA HIS A 110 -5.63 2.84 -13.55
C HIS A 110 -6.14 3.91 -12.57
N TYR A 111 -5.92 3.70 -11.27
CA TYR A 111 -6.45 4.56 -10.22
C TYR A 111 -5.39 4.95 -9.20
N LEU A 112 -5.51 6.17 -8.70
CA LEU A 112 -4.96 6.54 -7.41
C LEU A 112 -6.03 6.35 -6.34
N VAL A 113 -5.67 5.70 -5.25
CA VAL A 113 -6.52 5.60 -4.05
C VAL A 113 -5.95 6.53 -2.99
N TYR A 114 -6.75 7.53 -2.63
CA TYR A 114 -6.40 8.53 -1.62
C TYR A 114 -7.65 8.95 -0.84
N ASN A 115 -7.60 8.89 0.49
CA ASN A 115 -8.76 9.14 1.38
C ASN A 115 -9.99 8.32 0.99
N ASP A 116 -9.81 7.02 0.77
CA ASP A 116 -10.88 6.08 0.38
C ASP A 116 -11.59 6.44 -0.93
N LYS A 117 -11.01 7.34 -1.73
CA LYS A 117 -11.50 7.73 -3.05
C LYS A 117 -10.62 7.13 -4.13
N PHE A 118 -11.27 6.60 -5.16
CA PHE A 118 -10.64 6.17 -6.40
C PHE A 118 -10.63 7.34 -7.38
N ILE A 119 -9.43 7.74 -7.81
CA ILE A 119 -9.19 8.85 -8.72
C ILE A 119 -8.61 8.25 -9.99
N LYS A 120 -9.36 8.31 -11.10
CA LYS A 120 -8.86 7.85 -12.40
C LYS A 120 -7.66 8.66 -12.83
N ILE A 121 -6.64 7.96 -13.35
CA ILE A 121 -5.42 8.59 -13.88
C ILE A 121 -5.64 9.09 -15.31
N SER A 122 -6.41 8.34 -16.11
CA SER A 122 -6.78 8.71 -17.48
C SER A 122 -8.13 8.10 -17.87
N ASP A 123 -8.83 8.75 -18.81
CA ASP A 123 -10.05 8.22 -19.44
C ASP A 123 -9.71 7.42 -20.70
N SER A 124 -8.90 6.38 -20.53
CA SER A 124 -8.41 5.56 -21.66
C SER A 124 -9.32 4.37 -22.00
N CYS A 125 -10.21 3.98 -21.09
CA CYS A 125 -11.18 2.92 -21.32
C CYS A 125 -12.52 3.47 -21.82
N PRO A 126 -13.16 2.81 -22.81
CA PRO A 126 -14.49 3.18 -23.26
C PRO A 126 -15.49 3.06 -22.10
N ALA A 127 -16.47 3.96 -22.05
CA ALA A 127 -17.57 3.85 -21.11
C ALA A 127 -18.26 2.50 -21.33
N LYS A 128 -18.34 1.66 -20.29
CA LYS A 128 -19.10 0.42 -20.35
C LYS A 128 -20.55 0.78 -20.68
N PRO A 129 -21.16 0.19 -21.73
CA PRO A 129 -22.58 0.41 -21.99
C PRO A 129 -23.39 -0.01 -20.76
N PRO A 130 -24.51 0.66 -20.46
CA PRO A 130 -25.37 0.29 -19.33
C PRO A 130 -25.73 -1.21 -19.46
N SER A 131 -25.54 -1.96 -18.38
CA SER A 131 -25.97 -3.35 -18.35
C SER A 131 -27.48 -3.39 -18.58
N ALA A 132 -27.92 -4.11 -19.60
CA ALA A 132 -29.31 -4.49 -19.71
C ALA A 132 -29.54 -5.55 -18.62
N ASP A 133 -30.21 -5.15 -17.55
CA ASP A 133 -30.80 -6.05 -16.56
C ASP A 133 -31.87 -6.96 -17.20
#